data_AF-A0AAD7DVQ1-F1
#
_entry.id   AF-A0AAD7DVQ1-F1
#
_cell.length_a   1.000
_cell.length_b   1.000
_cell.length_c   1.000
_cell.angle_alpha   90.00
_cell.angle_beta   90.00
_cell.angle_gamma   90.00
#
_symmetry.space_group_name_H-M   'P 1'
#
loop_
_entity.id
_entity.type
_entity.pdbx_description
1 polymer ?
#
loop_
_entity_poly.entity_id
_entity_poly.type
_entity_poly.pdbx_seq_one_letter_code
_entity_poly.pdbx_strand_id
1 'polypeptide(L)'
;MADSVGKWAAGAFYGPVLSQTDLYLLNTDLELHPILANSHGSFHLVFNLITGQTGGFNPDARDRDLQFTAKDEPATLPRVSQLIIITEISPWCTIVKNERGVTMNDVCTAVWKDYTENFVTDPEFAALPPRLQEQVKRMALHNTQSGQQWAGYYGTPSVAPNRYKRVDWLRERTFFEGLRKSDAYAISRLGYKAPNIFVMDLVA
;
A
#
# COMPACT_ATOMS: atom_id res chain seq x y z
N MET A 1 8.68 8.83 -37.26
CA MET A 1 8.34 7.84 -36.23
C MET A 1 7.34 8.51 -35.31
N ALA A 2 6.06 8.12 -35.35
CA ALA A 2 5.11 8.61 -34.37
C ALA A 2 5.50 8.00 -33.01
N ASP A 3 5.90 8.86 -32.08
CA ASP A 3 6.22 8.49 -30.70
C ASP A 3 4.96 7.84 -30.11
N SER A 4 4.94 6.52 -30.00
CA SER A 4 3.83 5.80 -29.40
C SER A 4 3.92 6.03 -27.90
N VAL A 5 3.18 7.03 -27.41
CA VAL A 5 3.09 7.29 -25.97
C VAL A 5 2.57 6.01 -25.29
N GLY A 6 3.38 5.42 -24.42
CA GLY A 6 3.06 4.12 -23.79
C GLY A 6 1.74 4.18 -23.04
N LYS A 7 0.99 3.06 -22.97
CA LYS A 7 -0.35 3.01 -22.35
C LYS A 7 -0.43 3.66 -20.95
N TRP A 8 0.64 3.56 -20.17
CA TRP A 8 0.77 4.04 -18.80
C TRP A 8 1.61 5.32 -18.66
N ALA A 9 1.98 5.98 -19.76
CA ALA A 9 2.89 7.12 -19.64
C ALA A 9 2.29 8.22 -18.77
N ALA A 10 3.16 8.88 -18.01
CA ALA A 10 2.77 10.03 -17.21
C ALA A 10 2.30 11.19 -18.09
N GLY A 11 1.34 11.99 -17.59
CA GLY A 11 0.97 13.27 -18.20
C GLY A 11 -0.53 13.52 -18.33
N ALA A 12 -0.87 14.74 -18.73
CA ALA A 12 -2.25 15.20 -18.83
C ALA A 12 -3.00 14.69 -20.07
N PHE A 13 -2.30 14.11 -21.04
CA PHE A 13 -2.84 13.75 -22.36
C PHE A 13 -3.72 12.50 -22.39
N TYR A 14 -3.80 11.75 -21.28
CA TYR A 14 -4.70 10.62 -21.14
C TYR A 14 -6.11 11.10 -20.84
N GLY A 15 -7.13 10.24 -21.04
CA GLY A 15 -8.55 10.59 -20.86
C GLY A 15 -8.90 11.20 -19.49
N PRO A 16 -10.17 11.62 -19.30
CA PRO A 16 -10.60 12.30 -18.09
C PRO A 16 -10.30 11.48 -16.83
N VAL A 17 -10.09 12.18 -15.70
CA VAL A 17 -9.97 11.56 -14.38
C VAL A 17 -11.38 11.35 -13.85
N LEU A 18 -11.77 10.10 -13.66
CA LEU A 18 -13.11 9.73 -13.22
C LEU A 18 -13.24 9.91 -11.71
N SER A 19 -14.28 10.62 -11.28
CA SER A 19 -14.68 10.68 -9.88
C SER A 19 -15.39 9.39 -9.45
N GLN A 20 -15.59 9.20 -8.14
CA GLN A 20 -16.37 8.07 -7.63
C GLN A 20 -17.79 8.04 -8.19
N THR A 21 -18.41 9.21 -8.37
CA THR A 21 -19.74 9.34 -8.99
C THR A 21 -19.71 8.91 -10.45
N ASP A 22 -18.69 9.32 -11.21
CA ASP A 22 -18.55 8.93 -12.61
C ASP A 22 -18.37 7.42 -12.75
N LEU A 23 -17.55 6.81 -11.90
CA LEU A 23 -17.37 5.35 -11.87
C LEU A 23 -18.67 4.61 -11.60
N TYR A 24 -19.49 5.14 -10.68
CA TYR A 24 -20.80 4.56 -10.37
C TYR A 24 -21.77 4.67 -11.55
N LEU A 25 -21.81 5.82 -12.21
CA LEU A 25 -22.72 6.08 -13.34
C LEU A 25 -22.30 5.32 -14.61
N LEU A 26 -21.01 5.26 -14.89
CA LEU A 26 -20.47 4.62 -16.09
C LEU A 26 -20.32 3.12 -15.94
N ASN A 27 -20.27 2.61 -14.70
CA ASN A 27 -20.06 1.19 -14.37
C ASN A 27 -18.84 0.59 -15.11
N THR A 28 -17.76 1.36 -15.16
CA THR A 28 -16.54 0.98 -15.88
C THR A 28 -15.62 0.15 -14.99
N ASP A 29 -15.05 -0.91 -15.56
CA ASP A 29 -14.00 -1.68 -14.90
C ASP A 29 -12.65 -0.95 -14.97
N LEU A 30 -11.95 -0.90 -13.84
CA LEU A 30 -10.61 -0.35 -13.74
C LEU A 30 -9.57 -1.45 -13.97
N GLU A 31 -8.65 -1.20 -14.89
CA GLU A 31 -7.44 -1.99 -15.05
C GLU A 31 -6.37 -1.44 -14.11
N LEU A 32 -5.80 -2.30 -13.27
CA LEU A 32 -4.67 -1.95 -12.39
C LEU A 32 -3.36 -1.87 -13.18
N HIS A 33 -2.49 -0.98 -12.74
CA HIS A 33 -1.12 -0.94 -13.23
C HIS A 33 -0.44 -2.32 -13.03
N PRO A 34 0.24 -2.90 -14.05
CA PRO A 34 0.82 -4.24 -13.96
C PRO A 34 1.78 -4.44 -12.78
N ILE A 35 2.51 -3.38 -12.39
CA ILE A 35 3.39 -3.41 -11.21
C ILE A 35 2.58 -3.54 -9.90
N LEU A 36 1.46 -2.82 -9.76
CA LEU A 36 0.58 -3.00 -8.59
C LEU A 36 -0.13 -4.34 -8.63
N ALA A 37 -0.48 -4.85 -9.81
CA ALA A 37 -1.11 -6.15 -9.96
C ALA A 37 -0.15 -7.34 -9.81
N ASN A 38 1.15 -7.09 -9.58
CA ASN A 38 2.22 -8.09 -9.57
C ASN A 38 2.25 -8.97 -10.84
N SER A 39 1.91 -8.38 -11.98
CA SER A 39 1.83 -9.07 -13.28
C SER A 39 2.86 -8.55 -14.29
N HIS A 40 3.77 -7.67 -13.85
CA HIS A 40 4.80 -7.08 -14.70
C HIS A 40 6.04 -7.98 -14.74
N GLY A 41 6.24 -8.71 -15.84
CA GLY A 41 7.27 -9.76 -15.93
C GLY A 41 8.73 -9.32 -15.72
N SER A 42 9.05 -8.04 -15.96
CA SER A 42 10.42 -7.52 -15.86
C SER A 42 10.67 -6.62 -14.65
N PHE A 43 9.67 -6.39 -13.79
CA PHE A 43 9.82 -5.56 -12.60
C PHE A 43 8.82 -5.98 -11.53
N HIS A 44 9.33 -6.42 -10.38
CA HIS A 44 8.56 -6.69 -9.18
C HIS A 44 8.80 -5.57 -8.17
N LEU A 45 7.75 -4.96 -7.65
CA LEU A 45 7.85 -3.85 -6.69
C LEU A 45 8.25 -4.37 -5.31
N VAL A 46 9.41 -3.96 -4.82
CA VAL A 46 9.81 -4.19 -3.44
C VAL A 46 9.42 -2.95 -2.64
N PHE A 47 8.32 -3.02 -1.90
CA PHE A 47 7.84 -1.90 -1.08
C PHE A 47 7.65 -2.33 0.38
N ASN A 48 8.48 -1.76 1.26
CA ASN A 48 8.44 -2.01 2.70
C ASN A 48 7.58 -0.96 3.41
N LEU A 49 6.49 -1.40 4.07
CA LEU A 49 5.54 -0.52 4.75
C LEU A 49 6.09 0.09 6.05
N ILE A 50 7.16 -0.45 6.64
CA ILE A 50 7.82 0.14 7.83
C ILE A 50 8.65 1.35 7.43
N THR A 51 9.52 1.18 6.43
CA THR A 51 10.50 2.21 6.05
C THR A 51 9.98 3.16 4.96
N GLY A 52 8.96 2.76 4.21
CA GLY A 52 8.50 3.49 3.03
C GLY A 52 9.41 3.30 1.81
N GLN A 53 10.46 2.48 1.92
CA GLN A 53 11.40 2.27 0.83
C GLN A 53 10.71 1.51 -0.32
N THR A 54 10.77 2.11 -1.52
CA THR A 54 10.31 1.50 -2.77
C THR A 54 11.51 1.21 -3.67
N GLY A 55 11.66 -0.03 -4.11
CA GLY A 55 12.64 -0.47 -5.09
C GLY A 55 12.03 -1.48 -6.06
N GLY A 56 12.86 -2.04 -6.92
CA GLY A 56 12.46 -3.06 -7.87
C GLY A 56 13.37 -4.27 -7.83
N PHE A 57 12.79 -5.44 -8.03
CA PHE A 57 13.49 -6.69 -8.25
C PHE A 57 13.19 -7.22 -9.65
N ASN A 58 14.19 -7.78 -10.33
CA ASN A 58 14.01 -8.52 -11.56
C ASN A 58 14.81 -9.84 -11.48
N PRO A 59 14.19 -11.00 -11.73
CA PRO A 59 14.87 -12.30 -11.73
C PRO A 59 16.09 -12.40 -12.65
N ASP A 60 16.12 -11.63 -13.74
CA ASP A 60 17.19 -11.61 -14.74
C ASP A 60 18.34 -10.65 -14.38
N ALA A 61 18.11 -9.74 -13.42
CA ALA A 61 19.08 -8.73 -12.98
C ALA A 61 19.29 -8.81 -11.45
N ARG A 62 19.57 -10.01 -10.94
CA ARG A 62 19.73 -10.29 -9.49
C ARG A 62 20.85 -9.52 -8.81
N ASP A 63 21.81 -9.01 -9.58
CA ASP A 63 23.03 -8.38 -9.06
C ASP A 63 22.84 -6.91 -8.66
N ARG A 64 21.67 -6.31 -8.91
CA ARG A 64 21.40 -4.90 -8.56
C ARG A 64 19.92 -4.63 -8.27
N ASP A 65 19.68 -3.74 -7.31
CA ASP A 65 18.35 -3.17 -7.10
C ASP A 65 17.95 -2.30 -8.29
N LEU A 66 16.72 -2.46 -8.75
CA LEU A 66 16.15 -1.61 -9.80
C LEU A 66 15.49 -0.39 -9.19
N GLN A 67 15.68 0.76 -9.84
CA GLN A 67 14.99 1.98 -9.44
C GLN A 67 13.52 1.88 -9.83
N PHE A 68 12.63 2.29 -8.93
CA PHE A 68 11.21 2.43 -9.25
C PHE A 68 10.98 3.71 -10.06
N THR A 69 11.01 3.58 -11.40
CA THR A 69 10.87 4.70 -12.35
C THR A 69 9.42 5.03 -12.69
N ALA A 70 8.51 4.07 -12.59
CA ALA A 70 7.09 4.20 -12.91
C ALA A 70 6.27 4.98 -11.84
N LYS A 71 6.91 5.80 -11.01
CA LYS A 71 6.28 6.51 -9.87
C LYS A 71 5.19 7.48 -10.31
N ASP A 72 5.41 8.16 -11.44
CA ASP A 72 4.51 9.17 -11.99
C ASP A 72 3.45 8.58 -12.94
N GLU A 73 3.50 7.26 -13.19
CA GLU A 73 2.51 6.56 -14.01
C GLU A 73 1.18 6.43 -13.24
N PRO A 74 0.03 6.39 -13.93
CA PRO A 74 -1.26 6.24 -13.28
C PRO A 74 -1.41 4.84 -12.67
N ALA A 75 -1.99 4.75 -11.49
CA ALA A 75 -2.22 3.47 -10.79
C ALA A 75 -3.30 2.61 -11.46
N THR A 76 -4.20 3.23 -12.22
CA THR A 76 -5.31 2.57 -12.91
C THR A 76 -5.62 3.21 -14.26
N LEU A 77 -6.24 2.43 -15.15
CA LEU A 77 -6.86 2.88 -16.39
C LEU A 77 -8.32 2.41 -16.46
N PRO A 78 -9.29 3.31 -16.73
CA PRO A 78 -9.17 4.77 -16.76
C PRO A 78 -8.64 5.38 -15.46
N ARG A 79 -8.11 6.60 -15.52
CA ARG A 79 -7.59 7.29 -14.34
C ARG A 79 -8.73 7.65 -13.40
N VAL A 80 -8.48 7.58 -12.10
CA VAL A 80 -9.49 7.90 -11.08
C VAL A 80 -8.96 8.90 -10.07
N SER A 81 -9.85 9.69 -9.50
CA SER A 81 -9.48 10.66 -8.47
C SER A 81 -9.32 10.04 -7.08
N GLN A 82 -9.84 8.83 -6.89
CA GLN A 82 -9.83 8.14 -5.60
C GLN A 82 -9.72 6.62 -5.76
N LEU A 83 -8.80 6.01 -5.01
CA LEU A 83 -8.72 4.57 -4.77
C LEU A 83 -8.98 4.25 -3.30
N ILE A 84 -9.64 3.13 -3.04
CA ILE A 84 -9.85 2.59 -1.70
C ILE A 84 -9.10 1.26 -1.63
N ILE A 85 -8.13 1.19 -0.72
CA ILE A 85 -7.30 0.01 -0.51
C ILE A 85 -7.68 -0.62 0.82
N ILE A 86 -8.02 -1.89 0.79
CA ILE A 86 -8.33 -2.70 1.97
C ILE A 86 -7.40 -3.91 2.04
N THR A 87 -7.29 -4.58 3.18
CA THR A 87 -6.53 -5.83 3.29
C THR A 87 -7.26 -6.82 4.19
N GLU A 88 -6.85 -8.08 4.14
CA GLU A 88 -7.36 -9.15 5.01
C GLU A 88 -6.70 -9.15 6.39
N ILE A 89 -5.58 -8.44 6.54
CA ILE A 89 -4.73 -8.52 7.74
C ILE A 89 -5.12 -7.46 8.78
N SER A 90 -5.65 -6.32 8.33
CA SER A 90 -5.99 -5.18 9.18
C SER A 90 -7.42 -4.70 8.94
N PRO A 91 -8.01 -3.98 9.89
CA PRO A 91 -9.39 -3.55 9.75
C PRO A 91 -9.57 -2.24 8.97
N TRP A 92 -8.48 -1.51 8.70
CA TRP A 92 -8.51 -0.15 8.17
C TRP A 92 -8.66 -0.11 6.65
N CYS A 93 -9.13 1.03 6.15
CA CYS A 93 -9.23 1.33 4.74
C CYS A 93 -8.31 2.52 4.44
N THR A 94 -7.35 2.33 3.54
CA THR A 94 -6.50 3.41 3.07
C THR A 94 -7.17 4.07 1.86
N ILE A 95 -7.54 5.34 1.99
CA ILE A 95 -8.17 6.11 0.90
C ILE A 95 -7.11 6.99 0.25
N VAL A 96 -6.77 6.69 -1.00
CA VAL A 96 -5.81 7.46 -1.80
C VAL A 96 -6.59 8.45 -2.66
N LYS A 97 -6.26 9.74 -2.59
CA LYS A 97 -6.94 10.80 -3.35
C LYS A 97 -5.96 11.64 -4.15
N ASN A 98 -6.25 11.87 -5.41
CA ASN A 98 -5.55 12.81 -6.27
C ASN A 98 -6.48 13.28 -7.39
N GLU A 99 -6.90 14.55 -7.40
CA GLU A 99 -7.81 15.09 -8.42
C GLU A 99 -7.22 15.05 -9.84
N ARG A 100 -5.89 14.98 -9.98
CA ARG A 100 -5.20 14.85 -11.27
C ARG A 100 -5.07 13.40 -11.75
N GLY A 101 -5.59 12.44 -10.96
CA GLY A 101 -5.49 11.01 -11.20
C GLY A 101 -4.50 10.37 -10.25
N VAL A 102 -4.91 9.32 -9.55
CA VAL A 102 -4.06 8.58 -8.61
C VAL A 102 -2.89 7.94 -9.35
N THR A 103 -1.68 8.25 -8.90
CA THR A 103 -0.43 7.71 -9.43
C THR A 103 0.08 6.53 -8.60
N MET A 104 1.05 5.81 -9.15
CA MET A 104 1.76 4.75 -8.45
C MET A 104 2.41 5.25 -7.14
N ASN A 105 3.01 6.43 -7.16
CA ASN A 105 3.62 7.03 -5.98
C ASN A 105 2.59 7.44 -4.91
N ASP A 106 1.42 7.91 -5.33
CA ASP A 106 0.33 8.25 -4.39
C ASP A 106 -0.12 7.01 -3.61
N VAL A 107 -0.22 5.86 -4.29
CA VAL A 107 -0.58 4.58 -3.65
C VAL A 107 0.46 4.18 -2.61
N CYS A 108 1.75 4.12 -2.98
CA CYS A 108 2.81 3.73 -2.05
C CYS A 108 2.90 4.71 -0.87
N THR A 109 2.84 6.01 -1.13
CA THR A 109 2.93 7.05 -0.10
C THR A 109 1.74 7.00 0.86
N ALA A 110 0.52 6.87 0.33
CA ALA A 110 -0.68 6.83 1.16
C ALA A 110 -0.72 5.59 2.04
N VAL A 111 -0.38 4.40 1.50
CA VAL A 111 -0.30 3.17 2.29
C VAL A 111 0.79 3.29 3.37
N TRP A 112 1.98 3.74 3.01
CA TRP A 112 3.06 3.91 4.00
C TRP A 112 2.66 4.87 5.13
N LYS A 113 2.13 6.05 4.80
CA LYS A 113 1.69 7.03 5.80
C LYS A 113 0.56 6.51 6.66
N ASP A 114 -0.45 5.88 6.04
CA ASP A 114 -1.61 5.38 6.78
C ASP A 114 -1.21 4.34 7.84
N TYR A 115 -0.16 3.56 7.58
CA TYR A 115 0.34 2.55 8.52
C TYR A 115 1.39 3.07 9.51
N THR A 116 2.17 4.09 9.17
CA THR A 116 3.29 4.57 10.00
C THR A 116 2.98 5.83 10.83
N GLU A 117 2.01 6.65 10.39
CA GLU A 117 1.61 7.89 11.05
C GLU A 117 0.39 7.69 11.97
N ASN A 118 -0.42 6.65 11.74
CA ASN A 118 -1.58 6.35 12.57
C ASN A 118 -1.28 5.28 13.64
N PHE A 119 -1.92 5.47 14.79
CA PHE A 119 -1.85 4.54 15.92
C PHE A 119 -3.05 3.59 15.95
N VAL A 120 -2.83 2.40 16.47
CA VAL A 120 -3.88 1.48 16.89
C VAL A 120 -4.54 2.07 18.14
N THR A 121 -5.86 2.11 18.16
CA THR A 121 -6.64 2.56 19.32
C THR A 121 -6.76 1.45 20.36
N ASP A 122 -6.96 1.81 21.62
CA ASP A 122 -7.09 0.83 22.71
C ASP A 122 -8.23 -0.18 22.47
N PRO A 123 -9.42 0.21 21.96
CA PRO A 123 -10.48 -0.75 21.63
C PRO A 123 -10.08 -1.72 20.50
N GLU A 124 -9.41 -1.23 19.46
CA GLU A 124 -8.92 -2.08 18.37
C GLU A 124 -7.89 -3.10 18.87
N PHE A 125 -6.97 -2.65 19.73
CA PHE A 125 -5.97 -3.53 20.33
C PHE A 125 -6.60 -4.56 21.28
N ALA A 126 -7.56 -4.14 22.11
CA ALA A 126 -8.27 -5.01 23.03
C ALA A 126 -9.15 -6.05 22.30
N ALA A 127 -9.62 -5.76 21.09
CA ALA A 127 -10.37 -6.69 20.26
C ALA A 127 -9.52 -7.86 19.72
N LEU A 128 -8.19 -7.74 19.74
CA LEU A 128 -7.30 -8.82 19.33
C LEU A 128 -7.25 -9.94 20.40
N PRO A 129 -7.17 -11.22 20.00
CA PRO A 129 -6.81 -12.30 20.90
C PRO A 129 -5.49 -12.04 21.64
N PRO A 130 -5.31 -12.47 22.91
CA PRO A 130 -4.11 -12.20 23.70
C PRO A 130 -2.80 -12.59 23.01
N ARG A 131 -2.79 -13.69 22.25
CA ARG A 131 -1.63 -14.11 21.47
C ARG A 131 -1.23 -13.09 20.40
N LEU A 132 -2.21 -12.48 19.72
CA LEU A 132 -1.96 -11.47 18.70
C LEU A 132 -1.51 -10.15 19.33
N GLN A 133 -2.08 -9.77 20.48
CA GLN A 133 -1.63 -8.61 21.24
C GLN A 133 -0.14 -8.71 21.59
N GLU A 134 0.33 -9.88 22.03
CA GLU A 134 1.74 -10.09 22.37
C GLU A 134 2.65 -10.02 21.13
N GLN A 135 2.18 -10.54 19.98
CA GLN A 135 2.91 -10.41 18.72
C GLN A 135 3.06 -8.94 18.31
N VAL A 136 1.99 -8.15 18.38
CA VAL A 136 2.03 -6.71 18.06
C VAL A 136 2.98 -5.97 19.00
N LYS A 137 2.97 -6.27 20.31
CA LYS A 137 3.91 -5.71 21.29
C LYS A 137 5.36 -6.00 20.93
N ARG A 138 5.68 -7.26 20.61
CA ARG A 138 7.02 -7.68 20.21
C ARG A 138 7.48 -6.96 18.94
N MET A 139 6.58 -6.83 17.96
CA MET A 139 6.89 -6.18 16.70
C MET A 139 7.08 -4.68 16.86
N ALA A 140 6.29 -4.02 17.71
CA ALA A 140 6.48 -2.61 18.04
C ALA A 140 7.84 -2.34 18.71
N LEU A 141 8.27 -3.22 19.62
CA LEU A 141 9.61 -3.16 20.22
C LEU A 141 10.71 -3.32 19.16
N HIS A 142 10.57 -4.32 18.28
CA HIS A 142 11.53 -4.56 17.19
C HIS A 142 11.63 -3.36 16.24
N ASN A 143 10.49 -2.84 15.77
CA ASN A 143 10.44 -1.73 14.83
C ASN A 143 10.98 -0.42 15.44
N THR A 144 10.78 -0.22 16.75
CA THR A 144 11.36 0.92 17.47
C THR A 144 12.88 0.81 17.56
N GLN A 145 13.42 -0.40 17.81
CA GLN A 145 14.86 -0.64 17.86
C GLN A 145 15.52 -0.47 16.49
N SER A 146 14.89 -0.95 15.41
CA SER A 146 15.42 -0.80 14.04
C SER A 146 15.40 0.66 13.54
N GLY A 147 14.46 1.48 14.02
CA GLY A 147 14.39 2.91 13.67
C GLY A 147 15.32 3.82 14.48
N GLN A 148 15.89 3.32 15.59
CA GLN A 148 16.73 4.09 16.53
C GLN A 148 18.21 3.67 16.52
N GLN A 149 18.77 3.33 15.35
CA GLN A 149 20.21 3.00 15.22
C GLN A 149 21.15 4.10 15.78
N TRP A 150 20.68 5.35 15.95
CA TRP A 150 21.47 6.45 16.52
C TRP A 150 21.30 6.69 18.04
N ALA A 151 20.28 6.10 18.69
CA ALA A 151 20.02 6.31 20.13
C ALA A 151 20.64 5.23 21.03
N GLY A 152 21.23 4.18 20.44
CA GLY A 152 21.83 3.05 21.16
C GLY A 152 23.18 3.31 21.84
N TYR A 153 23.75 4.52 21.73
CA TYR A 153 25.03 4.88 22.37
C TYR A 153 24.92 5.20 23.87
N TYR A 154 23.69 5.35 24.39
CA TYR A 154 23.43 5.51 25.83
C TYR A 154 22.46 4.41 26.26
N GLY A 155 22.98 3.44 27.03
CA GLY A 155 22.31 2.21 27.48
C GLY A 155 21.07 2.40 28.36
N THR A 156 20.05 3.09 27.84
CA THR A 156 18.73 3.19 28.43
C THR A 156 17.91 1.98 28.00
N PRO A 157 17.31 1.23 28.96
CA PRO A 157 16.49 0.07 28.61
C PRO A 157 15.32 0.51 27.73
N SER A 158 15.09 -0.19 26.62
CA SER A 158 14.02 0.13 25.67
C SER A 158 12.67 0.08 26.38
N VAL A 159 12.11 1.26 26.67
CA VAL A 159 10.78 1.38 27.30
C VAL A 159 9.75 0.84 26.32
N ALA A 160 8.87 -0.04 26.79
CA ALA A 160 7.80 -0.58 25.97
C ALA A 160 6.96 0.59 25.40
N PRO A 161 6.69 0.61 24.08
CA PRO A 161 5.96 1.71 23.48
C PRO A 161 4.56 1.80 24.10
N ASN A 162 4.19 3.00 24.54
CA ASN A 162 2.90 3.27 25.18
C ASN A 162 1.74 3.25 24.18
N ARG A 163 2.04 3.26 22.87
CA ARG A 163 1.08 3.21 21.76
C ARG A 163 1.70 2.41 20.61
N TYR A 164 0.91 1.59 19.95
CA TYR A 164 1.33 0.78 18.80
C TYR A 164 0.94 1.47 17.50
N LYS A 165 1.82 1.45 16.50
CA LYS A 165 1.50 1.95 15.16
C LYS A 165 0.71 0.91 14.39
N ARG A 166 -0.06 1.35 13.39
CA ARG A 166 -0.79 0.41 12.51
C ARG A 166 0.14 -0.55 11.78
N VAL A 167 1.38 -0.16 11.48
CA VAL A 167 2.38 -1.06 10.88
C VAL A 167 2.75 -2.22 11.81
N ASP A 168 2.73 -2.03 13.14
CA ASP A 168 3.04 -3.10 14.11
C ASP A 168 1.95 -4.19 14.12
N TRP A 169 0.74 -3.85 13.69
CA TRP A 169 -0.38 -4.79 13.49
C TRP A 169 -0.07 -5.82 12.40
N LEU A 170 0.71 -5.45 11.39
CA LEU A 170 1.01 -6.30 10.25
C LEU A 170 1.96 -7.45 10.59
N ARG A 171 2.63 -7.35 11.75
CA ARG A 171 3.61 -8.33 12.24
C ARG A 171 4.74 -8.54 11.23
N GLU A 172 4.90 -9.75 10.72
CA GLU A 172 5.94 -10.09 9.73
C GLU A 172 5.54 -9.65 8.32
N ARG A 173 4.23 -9.51 8.03
CA ARG A 173 3.72 -9.22 6.68
C ARG A 173 3.83 -7.73 6.32
N THR A 174 5.05 -7.25 6.16
CA THR A 174 5.35 -5.81 6.04
C THR A 174 5.79 -5.40 4.63
N PHE A 175 5.90 -6.36 3.72
CA PHE A 175 6.19 -6.10 2.31
C PHE A 175 4.91 -6.15 1.48
N PHE A 176 4.74 -5.15 0.63
CA PHE A 176 3.68 -5.11 -0.37
C PHE A 176 3.96 -6.12 -1.48
N GLU A 177 2.98 -6.96 -1.78
CA GLU A 177 3.06 -7.94 -2.86
C GLU A 177 2.28 -7.46 -4.09
N GLY A 178 1.06 -6.94 -3.88
CA GLY A 178 0.20 -6.51 -4.96
C GLY A 178 -1.17 -6.02 -4.51
N LEU A 179 -1.92 -5.50 -5.48
CA LEU A 179 -3.33 -5.17 -5.41
C LEU A 179 -4.11 -6.11 -6.33
N ARG A 180 -5.26 -6.58 -5.87
CA ARG A 180 -6.20 -7.36 -6.67
C ARG A 180 -7.64 -6.88 -6.46
N LYS A 181 -8.48 -7.11 -7.46
CA LYS A 181 -9.93 -6.89 -7.34
C LYS A 181 -10.57 -8.11 -6.69
N SER A 182 -11.40 -7.89 -5.67
CA SER A 182 -12.20 -8.94 -5.04
C SER A 182 -13.53 -8.36 -4.56
N ASP A 183 -14.54 -8.41 -5.44
CA ASP A 183 -15.90 -7.96 -5.12
C ASP A 183 -16.47 -8.70 -3.90
N ALA A 184 -16.19 -10.01 -3.79
CA ALA A 184 -16.69 -10.82 -2.68
C ALA A 184 -16.13 -10.35 -1.33
N TYR A 185 -14.83 -10.04 -1.27
CA TYR A 185 -14.22 -9.53 -0.06
C TYR A 185 -14.63 -8.08 0.23
N ALA A 186 -14.76 -7.23 -0.79
CA ALA A 186 -15.25 -5.87 -0.62
C ALA A 186 -16.66 -5.85 -0.02
N ILE A 187 -17.57 -6.69 -0.52
CA ILE A 187 -18.94 -6.83 0.01
C ILE A 187 -18.92 -7.35 1.45
N SER A 188 -18.15 -8.39 1.75
CA SER A 188 -18.11 -8.94 3.11
C SER A 188 -17.50 -7.97 4.12
N ARG A 189 -16.51 -7.17 3.69
CA ARG A 189 -15.78 -6.24 4.54
C ARG A 189 -16.47 -4.89 4.73
N LEU A 190 -17.00 -4.32 3.65
CA LEU A 190 -17.52 -2.95 3.60
C LEU A 190 -19.05 -2.89 3.41
N GLY A 191 -19.68 -4.00 3.07
CA GLY A 191 -21.11 -4.07 2.77
C GLY A 191 -21.48 -3.62 1.35
N TYR A 192 -20.50 -3.21 0.54
CA TYR A 192 -20.70 -2.79 -0.85
C TYR A 192 -19.48 -3.10 -1.71
N LYS A 193 -19.66 -3.03 -3.03
CA LYS A 193 -18.56 -3.08 -4.01
C LYS A 193 -18.54 -1.81 -4.85
N ALA A 194 -17.35 -1.43 -5.29
CA ALA A 194 -17.14 -0.32 -6.22
C ALA A 194 -15.90 -0.62 -7.08
N PRO A 195 -15.83 -0.09 -8.33
CA PRO A 195 -14.71 -0.37 -9.24
C PRO A 195 -13.34 0.07 -8.71
N ASN A 196 -13.30 1.05 -7.80
CA ASN A 196 -12.09 1.62 -7.23
C ASN A 196 -11.68 1.02 -5.87
N ILE A 197 -12.27 -0.12 -5.47
CA ILE A 197 -11.85 -0.85 -4.27
C ILE A 197 -10.93 -2.00 -4.64
N PHE A 198 -9.72 -2.01 -4.08
CA PHE A 198 -8.73 -3.05 -4.29
C PHE A 198 -8.26 -3.66 -2.97
N VAL A 199 -7.96 -4.95 -3.00
CA VAL A 199 -7.43 -5.70 -1.87
C VAL A 199 -5.91 -5.75 -1.99
N MET A 200 -5.23 -5.27 -0.97
CA MET A 200 -3.78 -5.32 -0.82
C MET A 200 -3.36 -6.64 -0.19
N ASP A 201 -2.50 -7.35 -0.92
CA ASP A 201 -1.82 -8.54 -0.47
C ASP A 201 -0.43 -8.15 0.07
N LEU A 202 -0.07 -8.73 1.21
CA LEU A 202 1.19 -8.48 1.91
C LEU A 202 1.93 -9.80 2.16
N VAL A 203 3.25 -9.76 2.02
CA VAL A 203 4.16 -10.89 2.26
C VAL A 203 5.14 -10.58 3.38
N ALA A 204 5.72 -11.65 3.92
CA ALA A 204 6.71 -11.61 5.00
C ALA A 204 8.13 -11.51 4.44
#